data_AF-A0A6L9QN28-F1
#
_entry.id   AF-A0A6L9QN28-F1
#
_cell.length_a   1.000
_cell.length_b   1.000
_cell.length_c   1.000
_cell.angle_alpha   90.00
_cell.angle_beta   90.00
_cell.angle_gamma   90.00
#
_symmetry.space_group_name_H-M   'P 1'
#
loop_
_entity.id
_entity.type
_entity.pdbx_description
1 polymer ?
#
loop_
_entity_poly.entity_id
_entity_poly.type
_entity_poly.pdbx_seq_one_letter_code
_entity_poly.pdbx_strand_id
1 'polypeptide(L)' 'MSCTVVVPTIGRESLRVTLHALLAALEGGPGPGPHEIIVVDDRPAPGAPLPLPPSAGPRIRVIRSG' A
#
# COMPACT_ATOMS: atom_id res chain seq x y z
N MET A 1 -12.13 -16.87 2.83
CA MET A 1 -10.89 -16.55 3.57
C MET A 1 -10.64 -15.06 3.43
N SER A 2 -10.39 -14.34 4.52
CA SER A 2 -9.95 -12.94 4.46
C SER A 2 -8.42 -12.89 4.54
N CYS A 3 -7.78 -12.07 3.71
CA CYS A 3 -6.35 -11.82 3.78
C CYS A 3 -6.08 -10.33 3.96
N THR A 4 -4.92 -10.03 4.54
CA THR A 4 -4.36 -8.68 4.61
C THR A 4 -3.11 -8.65 3.74
N VAL A 5 -2.98 -7.62 2.90
CA VAL A 5 -1.79 -7.42 2.08
C VAL A 5 -0.86 -6.47 2.80
N VAL A 6 0.39 -6.87 3.00
CA VAL A 6 1.43 -6.04 3.64
C VAL A 6 2.49 -5.68 2.61
N VAL A 7 2.76 -4.38 2.46
CA VAL A 7 3.74 -3.84 1.51
C VAL A 7 4.84 -3.13 2.29
N PRO A 8 5.97 -3.80 2.60
CA PRO A 8 7.13 -3.13 3.18
C PRO A 8 7.78 -2.21 2.15
N THR A 9 8.24 -1.05 2.59
CA THR A 9 8.84 -0.06 1.71
C THR A 9 9.86 0.80 2.43
N ILE A 10 10.96 1.07 1.71
CA ILE A 10 11.94 2.09 2.09
C ILE A 10 11.63 3.45 1.42
N GLY A 11 10.39 3.66 0.94
CA GLY A 11 9.90 4.94 0.41
C GLY A 11 10.32 5.28 -1.02
N ARG A 12 10.58 4.30 -1.88
CA ARG A 12 10.91 4.51 -3.30
C ARG A 12 9.68 4.88 -4.13
N GLU A 13 9.86 5.63 -5.22
CA GLU A 13 8.79 5.98 -6.17
C GLU A 13 8.06 4.76 -6.75
N SER A 14 8.72 3.60 -6.84
CA SER A 14 8.09 2.36 -7.27
C SER A 14 6.88 1.97 -6.43
N LEU A 15 6.81 2.39 -5.15
CA LEU A 15 5.65 2.18 -4.29
C LEU A 15 4.36 2.73 -4.92
N ARG A 16 4.43 3.90 -5.57
CA ARG A 16 3.28 4.51 -6.25
C ARG A 16 2.70 3.58 -7.31
N VAL A 17 3.58 3.04 -8.15
CA VAL A 17 3.22 2.15 -9.27
C VAL A 17 2.67 0.83 -8.74
N THR A 18 3.31 0.26 -7.72
CA THR A 18 2.85 -0.98 -7.07
C THR A 18 1.44 -0.81 -6.48
N LEU A 19 1.21 0.26 -5.72
CA LEU A 19 -0.10 0.52 -5.12
C LEU A 19 -1.17 0.82 -6.17
N HIS A 20 -0.82 1.57 -7.22
CA HIS A 20 -1.73 1.78 -8.35
C HIS A 20 -2.14 0.46 -9.01
N ALA A 21 -1.18 -0.41 -9.32
CA ALA A 21 -1.44 -1.70 -9.95
C ALA A 21 -2.29 -2.61 -9.04
N LEU A 22 -1.99 -2.65 -7.74
CA LEU A 22 -2.76 -3.41 -6.77
C LEU A 22 -4.22 -2.93 -6.72
N LEU A 23 -4.45 -1.61 -6.56
CA LEU A 23 -5.80 -1.05 -6.51
C LEU A 23 -6.58 -1.31 -7.81
N ALA A 24 -5.94 -1.15 -8.97
CA ALA A 24 -6.58 -1.44 -10.26
C ALA A 24 -6.98 -2.92 -10.38
N ALA A 25 -6.17 -3.84 -9.87
CA ALA A 25 -6.48 -5.27 -9.85
C ALA A 25 -7.66 -5.60 -8.91
N LEU A 26 -7.87 -4.83 -7.84
CA LEU A 26 -8.99 -5.05 -6.93
C LEU A 26 -10.35 -4.61 -7.50
N GLU A 27 -10.36 -3.60 -8.37
CA GLU A 27 -11.60 -3.14 -9.01
C GLU A 27 -12.09 -4.11 -10.10
N GLY A 28 -11.19 -4.86 -10.75
CA GLY A 28 -11.52 -5.76 -11.86
C GLY A 28 -11.28 -7.26 -11.61
N GLY A 29 -10.80 -7.63 -10.42
CA GLY A 29 -10.36 -8.98 -10.11
C GLY A 29 -11.49 -9.95 -9.74
N PRO A 30 -11.36 -11.25 -10.05
CA PRO A 30 -12.32 -12.26 -9.60
C PRO A 30 -12.15 -12.55 -8.10
N GLY A 31 -13.25 -12.53 -7.37
CA GLY A 31 -13.32 -12.92 -5.95
C GLY A 31 -13.20 -11.76 -4.96
N PRO A 32 -13.30 -12.04 -3.65
CA PRO A 32 -13.23 -11.01 -2.62
C PRO A 32 -11.81 -10.46 -2.52
N GLY A 33 -11.67 -9.13 -2.64
CA GLY A 33 -10.42 -8.44 -2.36
C GLY A 33 -9.96 -8.57 -0.91
N PRO A 34 -8.72 -8.14 -0.59
CA PRO A 34 -8.19 -8.18 0.76
C PRO A 34 -9.01 -7.27 1.69
N HIS A 35 -9.00 -7.62 2.97
CA HIS A 35 -9.69 -6.85 4.01
C HIS A 35 -9.07 -5.45 4.16
N GLU A 36 -7.74 -5.37 4.19
CA GLU A 36 -6.99 -4.12 4.22
C GLU A 36 -5.63 -4.27 3.51
N ILE A 37 -5.02 -3.13 3.17
CA ILE A 37 -3.64 -3.04 2.68
C ILE A 37 -2.84 -2.23 3.70
N ILE A 38 -1.81 -2.83 4.27
CA ILE A 38 -0.89 -2.18 5.20
C ILE A 38 0.40 -1.83 4.46
N VAL A 39 0.76 -0.56 4.41
CA VAL A 39 2.07 -0.11 3.93
C VAL A 39 2.97 0.10 5.14
N VAL A 40 4.10 -0.59 5.18
CA VAL A 40 5.08 -0.47 6.28
C VAL A 40 6.21 0.42 5.81
N ASP A 41 6.29 1.63 6.37
CA ASP A 41 7.42 2.54 6.15
C ASP A 41 8.59 2.09 7.02
N ASP A 42 9.60 1.49 6.38
CA ASP A 42 10.82 0.96 6.99
C ASP A 42 11.99 1.96 6.90
N ARG A 43 11.71 3.24 6.60
CA ARG A 43 12.76 4.27 6.54
C ARG A 43 13.23 4.65 7.96
N PRO A 44 14.55 4.62 8.25
CA PRO A 44 15.06 4.96 9.58
C PRO A 44 14.86 6.43 9.95
N ALA A 45 14.81 7.32 8.94
CA ALA A 45 14.48 8.73 9.11
C ALA A 45 13.49 9.13 8.01
N PRO A 46 12.17 8.99 8.25
CA PRO A 46 11.18 9.33 7.25
C PRO A 46 11.23 10.84 6.96
N GLY A 47 11.66 11.19 5.75
CA GLY A 47 11.68 12.56 5.24
C GLY A 47 10.33 12.92 4.63
N ALA A 48 10.31 13.09 3.30
CA ALA A 48 9.08 13.36 2.56
C ALA A 48 8.02 12.26 2.76
N PRO A 49 6.73 12.58 2.63
CA PRO A 49 5.65 11.60 2.63
C PRO A 49 5.89 10.46 1.64
N LEU A 50 5.38 9.26 1.95
CA LEU A 50 5.42 8.15 1.00
C LEU A 50 4.71 8.54 -0.30
N PRO A 51 5.20 8.10 -1.47
CA PRO A 51 4.61 8.43 -2.76
C PRO A 51 3.35 7.58 -3.01
N LEU A 52 2.31 7.75 -2.18
CA LEU A 52 1.03 7.07 -2.35
C LEU A 52 0.30 7.61 -3.60
N PRO A 53 -0.43 6.76 -4.36
CA PRO A 53 -1.22 7.22 -5.49
C PRO A 53 -2.44 8.05 -5.00
N PRO A 54 -2.98 8.97 -5.82
CA PRO A 54 -4.19 9.73 -5.47
C PRO A 54 -5.42 8.85 -5.18
N SER A 55 -5.45 7.65 -5.77
CA SER A 55 -6.48 6.62 -5.52
C SER A 55 -6.32 5.90 -4.18
N ALA A 56 -5.31 6.25 -3.37
CA ALA A 56 -5.14 5.71 -2.03
C ALA A 56 -6.30 6.14 -1.13
N GLY A 57 -7.30 5.27 -1.04
CA GLY A 57 -8.48 5.44 -0.20
C GLY A 57 -8.31 4.83 1.20
N PRO A 58 -9.42 4.73 1.96
CA PRO A 58 -9.40 4.28 3.36
C PRO A 58 -8.95 2.83 3.56
N ARG A 59 -8.80 2.05 2.47
CA ARG A 59 -8.27 0.68 2.52
C ARG A 59 -6.76 0.61 2.75
N ILE A 60 -6.03 1.70 2.49
CA ILE A 60 -4.58 1.75 2.68
C ILE A 60 -4.28 2.38 4.04
N ARG A 61 -3.61 1.62 4.92
CA ARG A 61 -3.12 2.10 6.21
C ARG A 61 -1.60 2.08 6.22
N VAL A 62 -0.99 3.22 6.53
CA VAL A 62 0.46 3.32 6.69
C VAL A 62 0.82 3.10 8.15
N ILE A 63 1.77 2.21 8.41
CA ILE A 63 2.41 2.03 9.72
C ILE A 63 3.91 2.27 9.59
N ARG A 64 4.58 2.60 10.70
CA ARG A 64 6.03 2.74 10.74
C ARG A 64 6.63 1.55 11.47
N SER A 65 7.65 0.95 10.86
CA SER A 65 8.59 0.09 11.57
C SER A 65 9.69 1.03 12.06
N GLY A 66 9.93 1.07 13.38
CA GLY A 66 10.70 2.12 14.06
C GLY A 66 12.09 2.41 13.50
#